data_AF-A0A4R2SE68-F1
#
_entry.id   AF-A0A4R2SE68-F1
#
_cell.length_a   1.000
_cell.length_b   1.000
_cell.length_c   1.000
_cell.angle_alpha   90.00
_cell.angle_beta   90.00
_cell.angle_gamma   90.00
#
_symmetry.space_group_name_H-M   'P 1'
#
loop_
_entity.id
_entity.type
_entity.pdbx_description
1 polymer ?
#
loop_
_entity_poly.entity_id
_entity_poly.type
_entity_poly.pdbx_seq_one_letter_code
_entity_poly.pdbx_strand_id
1 'polypeptide(L)'
;MTDDHAATRTQAWQAQVAYHRSRAEQEQRLASRSRTDAGRAAHQALSERHLQLAASAELVTDMPDPEMPRSTSLHDTGRLIRESYSEAG
;
A
#
# COMPACT_ATOMS: atom_id res chain seq x y z
N MET A 1 15.35 -6.70 27.23
CA MET A 1 15.68 -5.55 26.36
C MET A 1 15.40 -5.82 24.87
N THR A 2 15.09 -7.07 24.49
CA THR A 2 14.67 -7.50 23.14
C THR A 2 13.19 -7.22 22.84
N ASP A 3 12.33 -7.24 23.85
CA ASP A 3 10.87 -7.07 23.67
C ASP A 3 10.47 -5.71 23.09
N ASP A 4 11.26 -4.67 23.38
CA ASP A 4 11.00 -3.30 22.94
C ASP A 4 11.19 -3.11 21.42
N HIS A 5 12.12 -3.88 20.83
CA HIS A 5 12.41 -3.84 19.40
C HIS A 5 11.38 -4.61 18.58
N ALA A 6 10.85 -5.72 19.10
CA ALA A 6 9.75 -6.44 18.46
C ALA A 6 8.47 -5.59 18.48
N ALA A 7 8.13 -4.99 19.64
CA ALA A 7 6.99 -4.09 19.77
C ALA A 7 7.07 -2.88 18.81
N THR A 8 8.26 -2.27 18.68
CA THR A 8 8.50 -1.17 17.73
C THR A 8 8.30 -1.60 16.28
N ARG A 9 8.74 -2.81 15.90
CA ARG A 9 8.56 -3.35 14.54
C ARG A 9 7.10 -3.66 14.25
N THR A 10 6.38 -4.25 15.19
CA THR A 10 4.93 -4.46 15.08
C THR A 10 4.18 -3.13 14.89
N GLN A 11 4.53 -2.08 15.66
CA GLN A 11 3.94 -0.74 15.48
C GLN A 11 4.24 -0.14 14.09
N ALA A 12 5.45 -0.34 13.57
CA ALA A 12 5.81 0.13 12.23
C ALA A 12 4.98 -0.57 11.14
N TRP A 13 4.71 -1.87 11.28
CA TRP A 13 3.81 -2.59 10.37
C TRP A 13 2.36 -2.13 10.50
N GLN A 14 1.85 -1.92 11.71
CA GLN A 14 0.52 -1.35 11.92
C GLN A 14 0.37 0.03 11.26
N ALA A 15 1.40 0.87 11.32
CA ALA A 15 1.42 2.14 10.61
C ALA A 15 1.37 1.96 9.08
N GLN A 16 2.05 0.95 8.52
CA GLN A 16 1.95 0.63 7.10
C GLN A 16 0.55 0.14 6.70
N VAL A 17 -0.08 -0.70 7.52
CA VAL A 17 -1.47 -1.13 7.32
C VAL A 17 -2.39 0.08 7.23
N ALA A 18 -2.30 0.98 8.21
CA ALA A 18 -3.11 2.20 8.24
C ALA A 18 -2.85 3.11 7.03
N TYR A 19 -1.58 3.27 6.63
CA TYR A 19 -1.20 4.03 5.45
C TYR A 19 -1.85 3.46 4.18
N HIS A 20 -1.72 2.16 3.94
CA HIS A 20 -2.25 1.53 2.74
C HIS A 20 -3.78 1.53 2.69
N ARG A 21 -4.46 1.31 3.83
CA ARG A 21 -5.93 1.45 3.91
C ARG A 21 -6.38 2.88 3.56
N SER A 22 -5.73 3.90 4.14
CA SER A 22 -6.03 5.31 3.85
C SER A 22 -5.81 5.67 2.37
N ARG A 23 -4.73 5.16 1.77
CA ARG A 23 -4.48 5.34 0.33
C ARG A 23 -5.53 4.65 -0.53
N ALA A 24 -5.95 3.44 -0.18
CA ALA A 24 -7.03 2.75 -0.90
C ALA A 24 -8.34 3.55 -0.90
N GLU A 25 -8.72 4.14 0.23
CA GLU A 25 -9.89 5.02 0.33
C GLU A 25 -9.74 6.32 -0.48
N GLN A 26 -8.54 6.90 -0.51
CA GLN A 26 -8.25 8.05 -1.35
C GLN A 26 -8.43 7.72 -2.83
N GLU A 27 -7.87 6.60 -3.29
CA GLU A 27 -8.00 6.16 -4.68
C GLU A 27 -9.44 5.84 -5.06
N GLN A 28 -10.25 5.25 -4.17
CA GLN A 28 -11.70 5.06 -4.42
C GLN A 28 -12.43 6.39 -4.60
N ARG A 29 -12.10 7.41 -3.80
CA ARG A 29 -12.66 8.75 -3.95
C ARG A 29 -12.21 9.44 -5.25
N LEU A 30 -11.02 9.13 -5.74
CA LEU A 30 -10.55 9.62 -7.04
C LEU A 30 -11.25 8.90 -8.19
N ALA A 31 -11.42 7.58 -8.08
CA ALA A 31 -12.18 6.78 -9.04
C ALA A 31 -13.61 7.31 -9.22
N SER A 32 -14.32 7.60 -8.11
CA SER A 32 -15.69 8.12 -8.16
C SER A 32 -15.81 9.52 -8.76
N ARG A 33 -14.72 10.30 -8.75
CA ARG A 33 -14.65 11.65 -9.32
C ARG A 33 -14.06 11.68 -10.73
N SER A 34 -13.52 10.56 -11.22
CA SER A 34 -12.91 10.48 -12.55
C SER A 34 -13.95 10.73 -13.63
N ARG A 35 -13.57 11.54 -14.63
CA ARG A 35 -14.43 11.87 -15.79
C ARG A 35 -14.22 10.91 -16.96
N THR A 36 -13.23 10.01 -16.87
CA THR A 36 -12.90 9.04 -17.92
C THR A 36 -12.92 7.64 -17.34
N ASP A 37 -13.33 6.68 -18.17
CA ASP A 37 -13.37 5.28 -17.78
C ASP A 37 -11.96 4.74 -17.52
N ALA A 38 -10.99 5.14 -18.35
CA ALA A 38 -9.58 4.80 -18.15
C ALA A 38 -9.03 5.32 -16.80
N GLY A 39 -9.33 6.57 -16.44
CA GLY A 39 -8.91 7.13 -15.15
C GLY A 39 -9.61 6.46 -13.97
N ARG A 40 -10.89 6.10 -14.13
CA ARG A 40 -11.65 5.37 -13.11
C ARG A 40 -11.04 3.99 -12.86
N ALA A 41 -10.76 3.24 -13.92
CA ALA A 41 -10.15 1.92 -13.86
C ALA A 41 -8.75 1.97 -13.24
N ALA A 42 -7.92 2.97 -13.59
CA ALA A 42 -6.61 3.16 -13.00
C ALA A 42 -6.68 3.39 -11.48
N HIS A 43 -7.57 4.27 -11.02
CA HIS A 43 -7.77 4.52 -9.58
C HIS A 43 -8.34 3.28 -8.85
N GLN A 44 -9.22 2.50 -9.48
CA GLN A 44 -9.70 1.24 -8.91
C GLN A 44 -8.56 0.23 -8.73
N ALA A 45 -7.73 0.03 -9.76
CA ALA A 45 -6.57 -0.85 -9.69
C ALA A 45 -5.56 -0.42 -8.61
N LEU A 46 -5.31 0.89 -8.47
CA LEU A 46 -4.46 1.42 -7.40
C LEU A 46 -5.06 1.19 -6.00
N SER A 47 -6.38 1.33 -5.85
CA SER A 47 -7.06 1.03 -4.59
C SER A 47 -6.90 -0.44 -4.21
N GLU A 48 -7.17 -1.36 -5.15
CA GLU A 48 -7.02 -2.80 -4.95
C GLU A 48 -5.58 -3.16 -4.58
N ARG A 49 -4.60 -2.57 -5.27
CA ARG A 49 -3.18 -2.77 -4.94
C ARG A 49 -2.85 -2.35 -3.52
N HIS A 50 -3.37 -1.20 -3.07
CA HIS A 50 -3.16 -0.75 -1.70
C HIS A 50 -3.84 -1.67 -0.68
N LEU A 51 -5.02 -2.22 -0.96
CA LEU A 51 -5.66 -3.23 -0.09
C LEU A 51 -4.84 -4.51 0.01
N GLN A 52 -4.26 -5.00 -1.09
CA GLN A 52 -3.36 -6.16 -1.09
C GLN A 52 -2.10 -5.92 -0.24
N LEU A 53 -1.52 -4.72 -0.33
CA LEU A 53 -0.37 -4.34 0.49
C LEU A 53 -0.72 -4.21 1.97
N ALA A 54 -1.89 -3.67 2.30
CA ALA A 54 -2.40 -3.64 3.68
C ALA A 54 -2.57 -5.05 4.26
N ALA A 55 -3.23 -5.95 3.51
CA ALA A 55 -3.39 -7.34 3.93
C ALA A 55 -2.05 -8.06 4.13
N SER A 56 -1.07 -7.79 3.25
CA SER A 56 0.29 -8.34 3.39
C SER A 56 0.99 -7.83 4.65
N ALA A 57 0.85 -6.53 4.96
CA ALA A 57 1.39 -5.93 6.17
C ALA A 57 0.70 -6.43 7.45
N GLU A 58 -0.61 -6.71 7.40
CA GLU A 58 -1.37 -7.33 8.50
C GLU A 58 -0.82 -8.71 8.84
N LEU A 59 -0.56 -9.56 7.85
CA LEU A 59 0.01 -10.89 8.05
C LEU A 59 1.39 -10.86 8.75
N VAL A 60 2.20 -9.83 8.48
CA VAL A 60 3.51 -9.67 9.13
C VAL A 60 3.37 -9.16 10.56
N THR A 61 2.33 -8.38 10.86
CA THR A 61 2.08 -7.84 12.20
C THR A 61 1.83 -8.95 13.23
N ASP A 62 1.24 -10.07 12.79
CA ASP A 62 0.96 -11.25 13.62
C ASP A 62 2.19 -12.17 13.81
N MET A 63 3.32 -11.86 13.18
CA MET A 63 4.56 -12.62 13.36
C MET A 63 5.23 -12.27 14.71
N PRO A 64 5.82 -13.26 15.41
CA PRO A 64 6.43 -13.04 16.73
C PRO A 64 7.69 -12.16 16.71
N ASP A 65 8.36 -12.03 15.57
CA ASP A 65 9.50 -11.12 15.40
C ASP A 65 9.56 -10.56 13.97
N PRO A 66 8.69 -9.61 13.61
CA PRO A 66 8.62 -9.11 12.24
C PRO A 66 9.88 -8.32 11.91
N GLU A 67 10.46 -8.49 10.72
CA GLU A 67 11.53 -7.60 10.25
C GLU A 67 11.01 -6.15 10.10
N MET A 68 11.89 -5.14 10.11
CA MET A 68 11.45 -3.77 9.83
C MET A 68 10.85 -3.67 8.43
N PRO A 69 9.69 -3.02 8.26
CA PRO A 69 9.15 -2.78 6.93
C PRO A 69 10.14 -1.94 6.12
N ARG A 70 10.45 -2.41 4.91
CA ARG A 70 11.30 -1.63 3.99
C ARG A 70 10.50 -0.42 3.52
N SER A 71 11.10 0.77 3.60
CA SER A 71 10.52 1.98 3.01
C SER A 71 10.53 1.86 1.49
N THR A 72 9.46 1.32 0.91
CA THR A 72 9.27 1.23 -0.54
C THR A 72 8.46 2.42 -1.10
N SER A 73 8.29 3.48 -0.30
CA SER A 73 7.17 4.41 -0.41
C SER A 73 7.14 5.34 -1.64
N LEU A 74 8.19 5.40 -2.46
CA LEU A 74 8.19 6.25 -3.67
C LEU A 74 8.80 5.58 -4.89
N HIS A 75 9.88 4.81 -4.72
CA HIS A 75 10.57 4.18 -5.85
C HIS A 75 9.72 3.09 -6.51
N ASP A 76 9.13 2.20 -5.72
CA ASP A 76 8.38 1.06 -6.25
C ASP A 76 6.99 1.47 -6.76
N THR A 77 6.33 2.39 -6.07
CA THR A 77 5.07 2.99 -6.55
C THR A 77 5.29 3.78 -7.85
N GLY A 78 6.38 4.56 -7.94
CA GLY A 78 6.74 5.29 -9.16
C GLY A 78 7.06 4.37 -10.34
N ARG A 79 7.70 3.22 -10.07
CA ARG A 79 7.96 2.17 -11.06
C ARG A 79 6.67 1.52 -11.57
N LEU A 80 5.80 1.09 -10.66
CA LEU A 80 4.53 0.43 -11.01
C LEU A 80 3.59 1.34 -11.81
N ILE A 81 3.53 2.63 -11.47
CA ILE A 81 2.77 3.62 -12.25
C ILE A 81 3.36 3.76 -13.66
N ARG A 82 4.69 3.88 -13.78
CA ARG A 82 5.35 3.98 -15.10
C ARG A 82 5.12 2.75 -15.97
N GLU A 83 5.16 1.56 -15.37
CA GLU A 83 4.85 0.30 -16.06
C GLU A 83 3.40 0.27 -16.54
N SER A 84 2.44 0.69 -15.69
CA SER A 84 1.02 0.72 -16.07
C SER A 84 0.69 1.66 -17.24
N TYR A 85 1.46 2.74 -17.42
CA TYR A 85 1.33 3.64 -18.58
C TYR A 85 2.08 3.16 -19.82
N SER A 86 3.07 2.28 -19.65
CA SER A 86 3.89 1.77 -20.76
C SER A 86 3.26 0.53 -21.42
N GLU A 87 2.47 -0.24 -20.67
CA GLU A 87 1.68 -1.38 -21.20
C GLU A 87 0.40 -0.93 -21.94
N ALA A 88 0.05 0.36 -21.87
CA ALA A 88 -1.05 0.98 -22.61
C ALA A 88 -0.61 1.60 -23.96
N GLY A 89 0.61 1.29 -24.42
CA GLY A 89 1.20 1.76 -25.68
C GLY A 89 1.20 0.71 -26.78
#